data_AF-A0A7T6Z4P5-F1
#
_entry.id   AF-A0A7T6Z4P5-F1
#
_cell.length_a   1.000
_cell.length_b   1.000
_cell.length_c   1.000
_cell.angle_alpha   90.00
_cell.angle_beta   90.00
_cell.angle_gamma   90.00
#
_symmetry.space_group_name_H-M   'P 1'
#
loop_
_entity.id
_entity.type
_entity.pdbx_description
1 polymer ?
#
loop_
_entity_poly.entity_id
_entity_poly.type
_entity_poly.pdbx_seq_one_letter_code
_entity_poly.pdbx_strand_id
1 'polypeptide(L)'
;MNFSPIVYHMCKKCWEMYDFQEGIFYKFFYGDRLGCPYCLNDFDVYKEITHAFNYYSLGQHYSLIGCRSNFKQIDLTPGKPYELDLTDDIGKGKLVYINYTPLGMGVLPIEIHGNSPRKPFGSNQITLYPADFIGEATIAKANVLYWYVPDHLVNDISVMLMVDAFEKYYEGSFKHSIVSAQSSLEVSLSTFLKGTIPKTLNTEIDKLYKKKNTFNHRYNIVLPNLIQLLQLPSIGEFIDKKVNELRDIRNEIIHEGDSETELDEGTLRDMLIGVFLAFKYFKVIN
;
A
#
# COMPACT_ATOMS: atom_id res chain seq x y z
N MET A 1 17.02 17.41 -9.38
CA MET A 1 15.60 17.66 -9.73
C MET A 1 14.77 16.67 -8.94
N ASN A 2 13.93 17.15 -8.02
CA ASN A 2 13.05 16.29 -7.23
C ASN A 2 11.87 15.87 -8.11
N PHE A 3 11.97 14.71 -8.74
CA PHE A 3 10.79 14.05 -9.30
C PHE A 3 9.89 13.65 -8.13
N SER A 4 8.78 14.38 -7.93
CA SER A 4 7.63 13.81 -7.24
C SER A 4 7.17 12.63 -8.08
N PRO A 5 7.13 11.39 -7.58
CA PRO A 5 6.73 10.26 -8.39
C PRO A 5 5.24 10.41 -8.68
N ILE A 6 4.94 10.49 -9.98
CA ILE A 6 3.59 10.58 -10.49
C ILE A 6 3.02 9.16 -10.51
N VAL A 7 1.95 8.93 -9.76
CA VAL A 7 1.21 7.67 -9.85
C VAL A 7 0.32 7.81 -11.07
N TYR A 8 0.75 7.29 -12.22
CA TYR A 8 -0.04 7.45 -13.44
C TYR A 8 -1.24 6.50 -13.42
N HIS A 9 -2.44 7.08 -13.38
CA HIS A 9 -3.65 6.38 -13.80
C HIS A 9 -3.89 6.67 -15.28
N MET A 10 -4.11 5.61 -16.06
CA MET A 10 -4.44 5.73 -17.48
C MET A 10 -5.96 5.75 -17.67
N CYS A 11 -6.49 6.86 -18.19
CA CYS A 11 -7.92 6.97 -18.44
C CYS A 11 -8.37 5.98 -19.52
N LYS A 12 -9.30 5.08 -19.21
CA LYS A 12 -9.83 4.08 -20.17
C LYS A 12 -10.54 4.69 -21.39
N LYS A 13 -10.97 5.95 -21.33
CA LYS A 13 -11.68 6.63 -22.43
C LYS A 13 -10.74 7.34 -23.40
N CYS A 14 -9.77 8.10 -22.88
CA CYS A 14 -8.88 8.92 -23.71
C CYS A 14 -7.42 8.44 -23.71
N TRP A 15 -7.09 7.40 -22.95
CA TRP A 15 -5.76 6.82 -22.81
C TRP A 15 -4.68 7.76 -22.25
N GLU A 16 -5.07 8.97 -21.85
CA GLU A 16 -4.17 9.90 -21.18
C GLU A 16 -3.82 9.41 -19.77
N MET A 17 -2.54 9.54 -19.44
CA MET A 17 -2.00 9.25 -18.12
C MET A 17 -2.06 10.51 -17.26
N TYR A 18 -2.64 10.42 -16.07
CA TYR A 18 -2.69 11.52 -15.11
C TYR A 18 -2.32 11.08 -13.70
N ASP A 19 -1.90 12.03 -12.89
CA ASP A 19 -1.42 11.76 -11.54
C ASP A 19 -2.57 11.42 -10.58
N PHE A 20 -2.51 10.21 -10.02
CA PHE A 20 -3.37 9.69 -8.97
C PHE A 20 -2.79 10.15 -7.62
N GLN A 21 -2.84 11.46 -7.37
CA GLN A 21 -2.31 12.08 -6.16
C GLN A 21 -3.22 11.89 -4.94
N GLU A 22 -2.69 12.11 -3.74
CA GLU A 22 -3.45 12.06 -2.48
C GLU A 22 -4.74 12.90 -2.48
N GLY A 23 -4.77 14.01 -3.24
CA GLY A 23 -5.96 14.84 -3.41
C GLY A 23 -7.19 14.10 -3.97
N ILE A 24 -7.00 12.93 -4.60
CA ILE A 24 -8.10 12.08 -5.07
C ILE A 24 -8.92 11.51 -3.92
N PHE A 25 -8.28 11.15 -2.81
CA PHE A 25 -8.95 10.58 -1.64
C PHE A 25 -9.71 11.65 -0.88
N TYR A 26 -9.14 12.86 -0.78
CA TYR A 26 -9.86 14.02 -0.25
C TYR A 26 -11.15 14.25 -1.04
N LYS A 27 -11.05 14.38 -2.37
CA LYS A 27 -12.23 14.55 -3.25
C LYS A 27 -13.23 13.40 -3.11
N PHE A 28 -12.75 12.17 -3.04
CA PHE A 28 -13.58 10.98 -2.84
C PHE A 28 -14.43 11.07 -1.57
N PHE A 29 -13.84 11.42 -0.42
CA PHE A 29 -14.58 11.51 0.85
C PHE A 29 -15.52 12.71 0.91
N TYR A 30 -15.15 13.85 0.33
CA TYR A 30 -16.02 15.02 0.26
C TYR A 30 -17.12 14.92 -0.82
N GLY A 31 -17.13 13.84 -1.61
CA GLY A 31 -18.12 13.65 -2.69
C GLY A 31 -17.90 14.58 -3.88
N ASP A 32 -16.69 15.12 -4.03
CA ASP A 32 -16.31 15.93 -5.17
C ASP A 32 -16.27 15.05 -6.43
N ARG A 33 -16.47 15.69 -7.58
CA ARG A 33 -16.36 15.01 -8.87
C ARG A 33 -14.95 14.46 -9.08
N LEU A 34 -14.89 13.16 -9.33
CA LEU A 34 -13.68 12.43 -9.71
C LEU A 34 -13.74 12.10 -11.20
N GLY A 35 -12.86 12.74 -11.98
CA GLY A 35 -12.80 12.51 -13.42
C GLY A 35 -11.42 12.74 -13.99
N CYS A 36 -11.18 12.14 -15.15
CA CYS A 36 -9.95 12.35 -15.90
C CYS A 36 -9.78 13.85 -16.22
N PRO A 37 -8.62 14.47 -15.92
CA PRO A 37 -8.44 15.90 -16.15
C PRO A 37 -8.45 16.29 -17.63
N TYR A 38 -8.25 15.33 -18.54
CA TYR A 38 -8.18 15.57 -19.98
C TYR A 38 -9.52 15.42 -20.69
N CYS A 39 -10.26 14.34 -20.43
CA CYS A 39 -11.52 14.05 -21.11
C CYS A 39 -12.76 14.19 -20.22
N LEU A 40 -12.58 14.56 -18.95
CA LEU A 40 -13.62 14.72 -17.95
C LEU A 40 -14.49 13.47 -17.78
N ASN A 41 -13.98 12.28 -18.15
CA ASN A 41 -14.72 11.05 -17.88
C ASN A 41 -14.63 10.73 -16.40
N ASP A 42 -15.79 10.57 -15.77
CA ASP A 42 -15.85 10.20 -14.37
C ASP A 42 -15.28 8.79 -14.17
N PHE A 43 -14.67 8.56 -13.01
CA PHE A 43 -14.20 7.23 -12.63
C PHE A 43 -14.57 6.95 -11.18
N ASP A 44 -14.61 5.66 -10.87
CA ASP A 44 -14.97 5.13 -9.57
C ASP A 44 -13.69 4.68 -8.86
N VAL A 45 -13.32 5.38 -7.78
CA VAL A 45 -12.09 5.10 -7.02
C VAL A 45 -12.03 3.66 -6.54
N TYR A 46 -13.16 3.12 -6.08
CA TYR A 46 -13.19 1.73 -5.62
C TYR A 46 -12.87 0.79 -6.79
N LYS A 47 -13.51 0.99 -7.96
CA LYS A 47 -13.22 0.17 -9.14
C LYS A 47 -11.79 0.31 -9.63
N GLU A 48 -11.20 1.50 -9.56
CA GLU A 48 -9.82 1.70 -9.97
C GLU A 48 -8.82 1.07 -8.99
N ILE A 49 -9.09 1.10 -7.68
CA ILE A 49 -8.30 0.36 -6.70
C ILE A 49 -8.47 -1.15 -6.89
N THR A 50 -9.69 -1.64 -7.13
CA THR A 50 -9.92 -3.07 -7.41
C THR A 50 -9.18 -3.52 -8.66
N HIS A 51 -9.21 -2.70 -9.72
CA HIS A 51 -8.41 -2.96 -10.92
C HIS A 51 -6.92 -2.99 -10.59
N ALA A 52 -6.46 -2.08 -9.73
CA ALA A 52 -5.07 -2.04 -9.30
C ALA A 52 -4.65 -3.31 -8.56
N PHE A 53 -5.50 -3.84 -7.69
CA PHE A 53 -5.23 -5.08 -6.99
C PHE A 53 -5.15 -6.30 -7.93
N ASN A 54 -6.02 -6.35 -8.95
CA ASN A 54 -6.16 -7.51 -9.83
C ASN A 54 -5.12 -7.60 -10.95
N TYR A 55 -4.66 -6.45 -11.47
CA TYR A 55 -3.91 -6.42 -12.73
C TYR A 55 -2.49 -5.88 -12.60
N TYR A 56 -2.11 -5.33 -11.45
CA TYR A 56 -0.77 -4.78 -11.25
C TYR A 56 0.19 -5.80 -10.66
N SER A 57 0.72 -6.66 -11.54
CA SER A 57 1.77 -7.65 -11.24
C SER A 57 3.14 -7.03 -10.94
N LEU A 58 3.30 -5.71 -11.16
CA LEU A 58 4.57 -4.98 -11.03
C LEU A 58 4.62 -4.03 -9.83
N GLY A 59 3.92 -4.34 -8.75
CA GLY A 59 4.01 -3.60 -7.48
C GLY A 59 3.27 -2.25 -7.47
N GLN A 60 2.46 -1.92 -8.48
CA GLN A 60 1.82 -0.60 -8.57
C GLN A 60 0.79 -0.35 -7.44
N HIS A 61 0.31 -1.37 -6.75
CA HIS A 61 -0.50 -1.21 -5.53
C HIS A 61 0.25 -0.45 -4.42
N TYR A 62 1.59 -0.53 -4.36
CA TYR A 62 2.39 0.22 -3.37
C TYR A 62 2.29 1.74 -3.57
N SER A 63 2.02 2.19 -4.81
CA SER A 63 1.77 3.61 -5.10
C SER A 63 0.61 4.17 -4.28
N LEU A 64 -0.41 3.35 -4.03
CA LEU A 64 -1.59 3.74 -3.28
C LEU A 64 -1.24 4.06 -1.83
N ILE A 65 -0.21 3.45 -1.24
CA ILE A 65 0.25 3.71 0.13
C ILE A 65 1.23 4.91 0.18
N GLY A 66 1.58 5.50 -0.96
CA GLY A 66 2.57 6.59 -1.04
C GLY A 66 4.01 6.09 -1.22
N CYS A 67 4.20 4.82 -1.58
CA CYS A 67 5.50 4.34 -2.04
C CYS A 67 5.86 4.98 -3.39
N ARG A 68 7.16 5.09 -3.62
CA ARG A 68 7.73 5.64 -4.85
C ARG A 68 8.25 4.52 -5.72
N SER A 69 8.16 4.68 -7.03
CA SER A 69 8.85 3.81 -7.98
C SER A 69 9.99 4.53 -8.66
N ASN A 70 10.95 3.77 -9.15
CA ASN A 70 11.95 4.25 -10.08
C ASN A 70 12.36 3.10 -11.02
N PHE A 71 13.02 3.48 -12.11
CA PHE A 71 13.39 2.58 -13.19
C PHE A 71 14.83 2.82 -13.60
N LYS A 72 15.60 1.75 -13.78
CA LYS A 72 16.98 1.78 -14.27
C LYS A 72 17.17 0.75 -15.36
N GLN A 73 18.02 1.06 -16.33
CA GLN A 73 18.54 0.07 -17.27
C GLN A 73 19.97 -0.28 -16.85
N ILE A 74 20.26 -1.57 -16.78
CA ILE A 74 21.59 -2.08 -16.42
C ILE A 74 22.13 -2.98 -17.53
N ASP A 75 23.46 -3.00 -17.65
CA ASP A 75 24.18 -3.88 -18.55
C ASP A 75 24.69 -5.10 -17.76
N LEU A 76 24.29 -6.29 -18.20
CA LEU A 76 24.61 -7.56 -17.57
C LEU A 76 25.59 -8.34 -18.44
N THR A 77 26.74 -8.69 -17.85
CA THR A 77 27.73 -9.56 -18.51
C THR A 77 27.52 -11.02 -18.05
N PRO A 78 27.33 -11.97 -18.97
CA PRO A 78 27.11 -13.38 -18.65
C PRO A 78 28.17 -13.94 -17.69
N GLY A 79 27.72 -14.65 -16.65
CA GLY A 79 28.59 -15.32 -15.67
C GLY A 79 29.37 -14.38 -14.74
N LYS A 80 29.20 -13.05 -14.85
CA LYS A 80 29.82 -12.07 -13.95
C LYS A 80 28.76 -11.46 -13.03
N PRO A 81 28.92 -11.57 -11.70
CA PRO A 81 28.03 -10.89 -10.76
C PRO A 81 27.95 -9.38 -11.06
N TYR A 82 26.76 -8.83 -10.92
CA TYR A 82 26.49 -7.41 -11.03
C TYR A 82 25.97 -6.89 -9.69
N GLU A 83 26.63 -5.88 -9.14
CA GLU A 83 26.17 -5.20 -7.92
C GLU A 83 25.24 -4.05 -8.31
N LEU A 84 23.95 -4.22 -8.02
CA LEU A 84 22.95 -3.17 -8.15
C LEU A 84 22.88 -2.38 -6.86
N ASP A 85 23.33 -1.12 -6.91
CA ASP A 85 23.22 -0.17 -5.79
C ASP A 85 22.06 0.82 -6.03
N LEU A 86 21.07 0.77 -5.16
CA LEU A 86 19.89 1.65 -5.14
C LEU A 86 19.95 2.69 -4.01
N THR A 87 21.06 2.76 -3.26
CA THR A 87 21.20 3.59 -2.06
C THR A 87 20.95 5.07 -2.35
N ASP A 88 21.47 5.59 -3.47
CA ASP A 88 21.27 7.00 -3.84
C ASP A 88 19.81 7.33 -4.20
N ASP A 89 19.07 6.37 -4.78
CA ASP A 89 17.68 6.61 -5.18
C ASP A 89 16.72 6.49 -3.98
N ILE A 90 16.98 5.51 -3.11
CA ILE A 90 16.09 5.17 -1.99
C ILE A 90 16.45 6.02 -0.75
N GLY A 91 17.73 6.36 -0.58
CA GLY A 91 18.25 7.02 0.60
C GLY A 91 17.97 6.20 1.87
N LYS A 92 17.35 6.85 2.85
CA LYS A 92 16.89 6.23 4.11
C LYS A 92 15.52 5.54 3.99
N GLY A 93 14.99 5.43 2.77
CA GLY A 93 13.78 4.69 2.46
C GLY A 93 13.95 3.18 2.66
N LYS A 94 12.89 2.44 2.35
CA LYS A 94 12.88 0.97 2.39
C LYS A 94 12.40 0.40 1.05
N LEU A 95 13.21 -0.42 0.39
CA LEU A 95 12.78 -1.19 -0.78
C LEU A 95 11.66 -2.17 -0.40
N VAL A 96 10.60 -2.25 -1.21
CA VAL A 96 9.44 -3.13 -0.98
C VAL A 96 9.08 -4.01 -2.17
N TYR A 97 9.60 -3.68 -3.35
CA TYR A 97 9.42 -4.49 -4.54
C TYR A 97 10.56 -4.23 -5.51
N ILE A 98 10.99 -5.28 -6.20
CA ILE A 98 11.87 -5.16 -7.35
C ILE A 98 11.50 -6.20 -8.40
N ASN A 99 11.58 -5.81 -9.66
CA ASN A 99 11.42 -6.67 -10.81
C ASN A 99 12.53 -6.40 -11.83
N TYR A 100 13.00 -7.49 -12.43
CA TYR A 100 14.01 -7.47 -13.47
C TYR A 100 13.41 -8.01 -14.76
N THR A 101 13.40 -7.19 -15.80
CA THR A 101 12.91 -7.56 -17.14
C THR A 101 14.07 -7.55 -18.13
N PRO A 102 14.56 -8.71 -18.60
CA PRO A 102 15.55 -8.79 -19.67
C PRO A 102 15.08 -8.12 -20.95
N LEU A 103 15.98 -7.40 -21.63
CA LEU A 103 15.74 -6.84 -22.96
C LEU A 103 16.34 -7.75 -24.02
N GLY A 104 15.48 -8.60 -24.59
CA GLY A 104 15.86 -9.56 -25.63
C GLY A 104 16.20 -10.95 -25.07
N MET A 105 16.80 -11.77 -25.91
CA MET A 105 17.25 -13.12 -25.59
C MET A 105 18.72 -13.07 -25.16
N GLY A 106 19.10 -13.71 -24.05
CA GLY A 106 20.52 -13.86 -23.69
C GLY A 106 20.78 -14.15 -22.22
N VAL A 107 20.35 -13.29 -21.31
CA VAL A 107 20.61 -13.50 -19.87
C VAL A 107 19.36 -13.29 -19.03
N LEU A 108 19.20 -14.12 -18.01
CA LEU A 108 18.22 -13.91 -16.94
C LEU A 108 18.96 -13.40 -15.69
N PRO A 109 18.60 -12.24 -15.15
CA PRO A 109 19.13 -11.76 -13.87
C PRO A 109 18.54 -12.60 -12.73
N ILE A 110 19.39 -13.38 -12.07
CA ILE A 110 19.03 -14.15 -10.87
C ILE A 110 19.52 -13.37 -9.65
N GLU A 111 18.62 -12.99 -8.75
CA GLU A 111 19.01 -12.38 -7.49
C GLU A 111 19.75 -13.39 -6.60
N ILE A 112 20.98 -13.07 -6.24
CA ILE A 112 21.78 -13.89 -5.31
C ILE A 112 21.40 -13.46 -3.89
N HIS A 113 20.89 -14.40 -3.11
CA HIS A 113 20.66 -14.21 -1.68
C HIS A 113 21.66 -15.03 -0.85
N GLY A 114 22.08 -14.50 0.29
CA GLY A 114 22.93 -15.23 1.23
C GLY A 114 22.18 -16.36 1.96
N ASN A 115 22.86 -17.03 2.90
CA ASN A 115 22.29 -18.05 3.80
C ASN A 115 21.40 -17.45 4.92
N SER A 116 20.81 -16.28 4.68
CA SER A 116 19.80 -15.71 5.57
C SER A 116 18.42 -16.10 5.05
N PRO A 117 17.42 -16.29 5.95
CA PRO A 117 16.02 -16.32 5.51
C PRO A 117 15.80 -15.14 4.59
N ARG A 118 15.14 -15.35 3.43
CA ARG A 118 14.84 -14.28 2.47
C ARG A 118 14.24 -13.10 3.23
N LYS A 119 15.06 -12.10 3.55
CA LYS A 119 14.56 -10.81 4.02
C LYS A 119 14.10 -10.15 2.73
N PRO A 120 12.80 -9.88 2.54
CA PRO A 120 12.29 -9.44 1.27
C PRO A 120 13.15 -8.33 0.70
N PHE A 121 13.56 -7.33 1.51
CA PHE A 121 14.67 -6.43 1.19
C PHE A 121 15.33 -5.90 2.47
N GLY A 122 16.50 -6.43 2.84
CA GLY A 122 17.29 -5.98 4.01
C GLY A 122 18.36 -4.93 3.67
N SER A 123 18.57 -4.68 2.39
CA SER A 123 19.64 -3.86 1.82
C SER A 123 19.14 -3.18 0.55
N ASN A 124 19.63 -1.97 0.28
CA ASN A 124 19.46 -1.29 -1.02
C ASN A 124 20.54 -1.74 -2.04
N GLN A 125 21.42 -2.64 -1.64
CA GLN A 125 22.44 -3.27 -2.47
C GLN A 125 22.05 -4.72 -2.74
N ILE A 126 21.98 -5.07 -4.01
CA ILE A 126 21.49 -6.36 -4.49
C ILE A 126 22.51 -6.93 -5.47
N THR A 127 22.91 -8.18 -5.26
CA THR A 127 23.79 -8.88 -6.19
C THR A 127 22.96 -9.69 -7.18
N LEU A 128 23.18 -9.46 -8.47
CA LEU A 128 22.54 -10.21 -9.55
C LEU A 128 23.56 -11.13 -10.22
N TYR A 129 23.16 -12.37 -10.51
CA TYR A 129 23.88 -13.30 -11.37
C TYR A 129 23.22 -13.37 -12.75
N PRO A 130 23.86 -12.87 -13.82
CA PRO A 130 23.36 -12.99 -15.18
C PRO A 130 23.56 -14.42 -15.68
N ALA A 131 22.50 -15.23 -15.56
CA ALA A 131 22.52 -16.60 -16.03
C ALA A 131 22.26 -16.66 -17.54
N ASP A 132 23.25 -17.16 -18.27
CA ASP A 132 23.10 -17.57 -19.67
C ASP A 132 22.84 -19.08 -19.71
N PHE A 133 21.63 -19.44 -20.14
CA PHE A 133 21.20 -20.84 -20.24
C PHE A 133 21.47 -21.45 -21.62
N ILE A 134 21.85 -20.64 -22.61
CA ILE A 134 22.02 -21.06 -24.01
C ILE A 134 23.51 -21.08 -24.39
N GLY A 135 24.35 -20.33 -23.68
CA GLY A 135 25.81 -20.31 -23.85
C GLY A 135 26.28 -19.41 -25.01
N GLU A 136 25.40 -18.55 -25.50
CA GLU A 136 25.63 -17.68 -26.66
C GLU A 136 25.45 -16.20 -26.31
N ALA A 137 25.19 -15.88 -25.04
CA ALA A 137 24.91 -14.51 -24.64
C ALA A 137 26.18 -13.65 -24.66
N THR A 138 26.00 -12.41 -25.10
CA THR A 138 26.98 -11.35 -24.91
C THR A 138 26.49 -10.41 -23.80
N ILE A 139 26.96 -9.16 -23.76
CA ILE A 139 26.39 -8.16 -22.85
C ILE A 139 24.92 -7.95 -23.22
N ALA A 140 24.04 -8.17 -22.26
CA ALA A 140 22.60 -8.03 -22.42
C ALA A 140 22.09 -6.95 -21.47
N LYS A 141 21.01 -6.29 -21.87
CA LYS A 141 20.39 -5.24 -21.06
C LYS A 141 19.26 -5.81 -20.23
N ALA A 142 19.09 -5.30 -19.02
CA ALA A 142 17.92 -5.57 -18.21
C ALA A 142 17.33 -4.26 -17.69
N ASN A 143 16.02 -4.20 -17.68
CA ASN A 143 15.26 -3.15 -17.02
C ASN A 143 15.01 -3.56 -15.58
N VAL A 144 15.26 -2.64 -14.66
CA VAL A 144 15.02 -2.79 -13.23
C VAL A 144 13.92 -1.82 -12.84
N LEU A 145 12.77 -2.34 -12.45
CA LEU A 145 11.68 -1.57 -11.85
C LEU A 145 11.63 -1.88 -10.37
N TYR A 146 11.59 -0.86 -9.52
CA TYR A 146 11.53 -1.04 -8.08
C TYR A 146 10.60 -0.04 -7.41
N TRP A 147 10.03 -0.45 -6.28
CA TRP A 147 9.21 0.37 -5.40
C TRP A 147 9.83 0.45 -4.02
N TYR A 148 9.77 1.63 -3.40
CA TYR A 148 10.30 1.88 -2.08
C TYR A 148 9.40 2.81 -1.26
N VAL A 149 9.36 2.58 0.05
CA VAL A 149 8.78 3.51 1.02
C VAL A 149 9.77 4.67 1.18
N PRO A 150 9.37 5.93 0.96
CA PRO A 150 10.26 7.08 1.14
C PRO A 150 10.58 7.33 2.62
N ASP A 151 11.73 7.95 2.91
CA ASP A 151 12.26 8.21 4.26
C ASP A 151 11.20 8.72 5.26
N HIS A 152 10.43 9.74 4.87
CA HIS A 152 9.40 10.35 5.73
C HIS A 152 8.25 9.40 6.13
N LEU A 153 8.08 8.27 5.45
CA LEU A 153 7.05 7.26 5.73
C LEU A 153 7.59 5.99 6.41
N VAL A 154 8.90 5.73 6.35
CA VAL A 154 9.50 4.49 6.91
C VAL A 154 9.26 4.36 8.42
N ASN A 155 9.23 5.49 9.13
CA ASN A 155 9.00 5.51 10.57
C ASN A 155 7.51 5.55 10.94
N ASP A 156 6.61 5.65 9.97
CA ASP A 156 5.17 5.54 10.21
C ASP A 156 4.77 4.07 10.27
N ILE A 157 4.63 3.55 11.49
CA ILE A 157 4.29 2.15 11.72
C ILE A 157 2.96 1.75 11.05
N SER A 158 1.99 2.66 10.94
CA SER A 158 0.72 2.35 10.28
C SER A 158 0.91 2.16 8.76
N VAL A 159 1.78 2.96 8.13
CA VAL A 159 2.17 2.76 6.72
C VAL A 159 2.89 1.43 6.54
N MET A 160 3.88 1.14 7.40
CA MET A 160 4.64 -0.10 7.30
C MET A 160 3.79 -1.36 7.49
N LEU A 161 2.79 -1.31 8.38
CA LEU A 161 1.82 -2.40 8.55
C LEU A 161 0.89 -2.56 7.34
N MET A 162 0.52 -1.47 6.66
CA MET A 162 -0.27 -1.55 5.43
C MET A 162 0.53 -2.12 4.26
N VAL A 163 1.82 -1.73 4.17
CA VAL A 163 2.76 -2.32 3.20
C VAL A 163 2.89 -3.83 3.43
N ASP A 164 3.10 -4.25 4.68
CA ASP A 164 3.18 -5.67 5.04
C ASP A 164 1.88 -6.41 4.72
N ALA A 165 0.72 -5.78 4.95
CA ALA A 165 -0.56 -6.37 4.56
C ALA A 165 -0.66 -6.67 3.06
N PHE A 166 -0.26 -5.71 2.22
CA PHE A 166 -0.30 -5.90 0.77
C PHE A 166 0.71 -6.95 0.32
N GLU A 167 1.94 -6.91 0.84
CA GLU A 167 2.98 -7.91 0.57
C GLU A 167 2.46 -9.32 0.87
N LYS A 168 1.87 -9.52 2.04
CA LYS A 168 1.40 -10.82 2.52
C LYS A 168 0.17 -11.31 1.79
N TYR A 169 -0.68 -10.40 1.30
CA TYR A 169 -1.78 -10.74 0.40
C TYR A 169 -1.24 -11.37 -0.89
N TYR A 170 -0.26 -10.75 -1.55
CA TYR A 170 0.30 -11.27 -2.81
C TYR A 170 1.17 -12.52 -2.64
N GLU A 171 1.72 -12.76 -1.44
CA GLU A 171 2.40 -14.01 -1.09
C GLU A 171 1.41 -15.17 -0.79
N GLY A 172 0.09 -14.92 -0.77
CA GLY A 172 -0.92 -15.90 -0.37
C GLY A 172 -1.01 -16.12 1.16
N SER A 173 -0.30 -15.31 1.95
CA SER A 173 -0.34 -15.33 3.41
C SER A 173 -1.51 -14.48 3.94
N PHE A 174 -2.74 -14.93 3.65
CA PHE A 174 -3.96 -14.18 3.88
C PHE A 174 -4.21 -13.85 5.37
N LYS A 175 -3.97 -14.80 6.28
CA LYS A 175 -4.11 -14.56 7.72
C LYS A 175 -3.21 -13.43 8.21
N HIS A 176 -1.94 -13.42 7.76
CA HIS A 176 -0.99 -12.36 8.11
C HIS A 176 -1.42 -11.01 7.53
N SER A 177 -1.88 -11.01 6.27
CA SER A 177 -2.43 -9.81 5.62
C SER A 177 -3.57 -9.19 6.44
N ILE A 178 -4.55 -10.01 6.86
CA ILE A 178 -5.70 -9.58 7.67
C ILE A 178 -5.25 -8.93 8.98
N VAL A 179 -4.35 -9.59 9.72
CA VAL A 179 -3.83 -9.07 11.00
C VAL A 179 -3.08 -7.75 10.80
N SER A 180 -2.28 -7.65 9.74
CA SER A 180 -1.46 -6.47 9.46
C SER A 180 -2.30 -5.28 9.01
N ALA A 181 -3.27 -5.50 8.12
CA ALA A 181 -4.20 -4.47 7.66
C ALA A 181 -5.01 -3.89 8.83
N GLN A 182 -5.57 -4.77 9.68
CA GLN A 182 -6.34 -4.33 10.84
C GLN A 182 -5.46 -3.59 11.86
N SER A 183 -4.22 -4.04 12.08
CA SER A 183 -3.27 -3.37 12.97
C SER A 183 -2.88 -1.98 12.44
N SER A 184 -2.67 -1.86 11.12
CA SER A 184 -2.45 -0.56 10.46
C SER A 184 -3.61 0.41 10.72
N LEU A 185 -4.84 -0.07 10.58
CA LEU A 185 -6.04 0.71 10.81
C LEU A 185 -6.17 1.17 12.27
N GLU A 186 -5.87 0.29 13.22
CA GLU A 186 -5.90 0.61 14.65
C GLU A 186 -4.92 1.71 15.05
N VAL A 187 -3.70 1.65 14.51
CA VAL A 187 -2.68 2.67 14.78
C VAL A 187 -3.03 3.99 14.10
N SER A 188 -3.48 3.95 12.85
CA SER A 188 -3.88 5.17 12.12
C SER A 188 -5.09 5.84 12.77
N LEU A 189 -6.15 5.10 13.12
CA LEU A 189 -7.30 5.60 13.88
C LEU A 189 -6.86 6.23 15.20
N SER A 190 -5.98 5.55 15.95
CA SER A 190 -5.51 6.06 17.24
C SER A 190 -4.73 7.37 17.10
N THR A 191 -3.95 7.51 16.02
CA THR A 191 -3.19 8.72 15.71
C THR A 191 -4.14 9.85 15.30
N PHE A 192 -5.09 9.57 14.42
CA PHE A 192 -6.14 10.50 13.99
C PHE A 192 -6.93 11.04 15.19
N LEU A 193 -7.52 10.15 16.01
CA LEU A 193 -8.30 10.58 17.18
C LEU A 193 -7.47 11.43 18.15
N LYS A 194 -6.20 11.09 18.40
CA LYS A 194 -5.31 11.88 19.27
C LYS A 194 -4.97 13.26 18.70
N GLY A 195 -4.87 13.37 17.37
CA GLY A 195 -4.58 14.63 16.68
C GLY A 195 -5.80 15.53 16.58
N THR A 196 -6.98 14.94 16.37
CA THR A 196 -8.21 15.64 16.02
C THR A 196 -9.09 15.98 17.23
N ILE A 197 -9.08 15.16 18.30
CA ILE A 197 -9.87 15.47 19.51
C ILE A 197 -9.33 16.76 20.16
N PRO A 198 -10.16 17.80 20.36
CA PRO A 198 -9.73 19.05 20.97
C PRO A 198 -9.19 18.83 22.40
N LYS A 199 -7.91 19.17 22.61
CA LYS A 199 -7.22 18.99 23.92
C LYS A 199 -7.68 19.95 25.01
N THR A 200 -8.31 21.06 24.63
CA THR A 200 -8.54 22.22 25.49
C THR A 200 -9.86 22.18 26.26
N LEU A 201 -10.70 21.16 26.05
CA LEU A 201 -12.01 21.07 26.69
C LEU A 201 -12.25 19.63 27.14
N ASN A 202 -12.73 19.47 28.38
CA ASN A 202 -13.28 18.22 28.94
C ASN A 202 -14.63 17.91 28.26
N THR A 203 -14.59 17.86 26.93
CA THR A 203 -15.72 17.64 26.05
C THR A 203 -16.30 16.26 26.29
N GLU A 204 -17.58 16.08 25.94
CA GLU A 204 -18.20 14.77 25.97
C GLU A 204 -17.45 13.77 25.09
N ILE A 205 -16.88 14.23 23.96
CA ILE A 205 -16.10 13.38 23.06
C ILE A 205 -14.77 12.94 23.67
N ASP A 206 -14.07 13.79 24.44
CA ASP A 206 -12.86 13.40 25.17
C ASP A 206 -13.17 12.37 26.27
N LYS A 207 -14.27 12.56 27.01
CA LYS A 207 -14.75 11.56 27.99
C LYS A 207 -15.10 10.23 27.31
N LEU A 208 -15.76 10.30 26.16
CA LEU A 208 -16.13 9.11 25.38
C LEU A 208 -14.89 8.38 24.87
N TYR A 209 -13.89 9.09 24.36
CA TYR A 209 -12.60 8.54 23.93
C TYR A 209 -11.85 7.85 25.08
N LYS A 210 -11.85 8.44 26.27
CA LYS A 210 -11.17 7.89 27.47
C LYS A 210 -11.91 6.72 28.12
N LYS A 211 -13.22 6.55 27.85
CA LYS A 211 -14.06 5.53 28.49
C LYS A 211 -13.58 4.10 28.24
N LYS A 212 -13.17 3.76 27.01
CA LYS A 212 -12.76 2.40 26.65
C LYS A 212 -11.70 2.40 25.55
N ASN A 213 -10.62 1.67 25.76
CA ASN A 213 -9.49 1.56 24.83
C ASN A 213 -9.60 0.32 23.93
N THR A 214 -10.73 0.14 23.23
CA THR A 214 -10.89 -0.94 22.24
C THR A 214 -11.18 -0.36 20.87
N PHE A 215 -10.72 -1.04 19.81
CA PHE A 215 -10.98 -0.61 18.43
C PHE A 215 -12.47 -0.41 18.16
N ASN A 216 -13.31 -1.39 18.49
CA ASN A 216 -14.76 -1.31 18.29
C ASN A 216 -15.38 -0.05 18.93
N HIS A 217 -14.96 0.31 20.15
CA HIS A 217 -15.46 1.51 20.82
C HIS A 217 -14.97 2.78 20.12
N ARG A 218 -13.70 2.83 19.75
CA ARG A 218 -13.13 4.00 19.06
C ARG A 218 -13.70 4.20 17.66
N TYR A 219 -13.81 3.13 16.89
CA TYR A 219 -14.24 3.18 15.49
C TYR A 219 -15.76 3.33 15.37
N ASN A 220 -16.56 2.55 16.10
CA ASN A 220 -18.02 2.56 15.91
C ASN A 220 -18.77 3.55 16.84
N ILE A 221 -18.11 4.08 17.86
CA ILE A 221 -18.76 5.00 18.82
C ILE A 221 -18.06 6.37 18.82
N VAL A 222 -16.76 6.43 19.08
CA VAL A 222 -16.05 7.72 19.18
C VAL A 222 -15.97 8.44 17.83
N LEU A 223 -15.52 7.74 16.78
CA LEU A 223 -15.30 8.33 15.46
C LEU A 223 -16.57 8.96 14.86
N PRO A 224 -17.76 8.31 14.82
CA PRO A 224 -18.97 8.93 14.29
C PRO A 224 -19.38 10.21 15.03
N ASN A 225 -19.26 10.20 16.37
CA ASN A 225 -19.55 11.39 17.18
C ASN A 225 -18.56 12.53 16.89
N LEU A 226 -17.28 12.20 16.68
CA LEU A 226 -16.25 13.18 16.32
C LEU A 226 -16.50 13.75 14.91
N ILE A 227 -16.81 12.90 13.93
CA ILE A 227 -17.15 13.31 12.56
C ILE A 227 -18.34 14.28 12.58
N GLN A 228 -19.40 13.95 13.33
CA GLN A 228 -20.57 14.82 13.46
C GLN A 228 -20.22 16.16 14.13
N LEU A 229 -19.45 16.13 15.23
CA LEU A 229 -19.06 17.31 15.97
C LEU A 229 -18.25 18.30 15.11
N LEU A 230 -17.35 17.76 14.29
CA LEU A 230 -16.43 18.55 13.45
C LEU A 230 -16.94 18.75 12.02
N GLN A 231 -18.12 18.22 11.68
CA GLN A 231 -18.69 18.26 10.33
C GLN A 231 -17.73 17.69 9.27
N LEU A 232 -16.99 16.64 9.62
CA LEU A 232 -16.12 15.93 8.69
C LEU A 232 -16.96 15.09 7.71
N PRO A 233 -16.44 14.75 6.52
CA PRO A 233 -17.12 13.84 5.61
C PRO A 233 -17.34 12.48 6.27
N SER A 234 -18.46 11.82 5.95
CA SER A 234 -18.68 10.44 6.37
C SER A 234 -17.69 9.50 5.67
N ILE A 235 -17.26 8.46 6.38
CA ILE A 235 -16.38 7.44 5.82
C ILE A 235 -17.10 6.54 4.80
N GLY A 236 -18.42 6.41 4.92
CA GLY A 236 -19.28 5.63 4.01
C GLY A 236 -19.58 4.21 4.49
N GLU A 237 -20.84 3.81 4.35
CA GLU A 237 -21.39 2.53 4.86
C GLU A 237 -20.64 1.30 4.30
N PHE A 238 -20.26 1.35 3.01
CA PHE A 238 -19.50 0.27 2.39
C PHE A 238 -18.15 0.05 3.09
N ILE A 239 -17.43 1.13 3.39
CA ILE A 239 -16.12 1.07 4.06
C ILE A 239 -16.30 0.57 5.49
N ASP A 240 -17.29 1.09 6.23
CA ASP A 240 -17.60 0.66 7.59
C ASP A 240 -17.92 -0.83 7.69
N LYS A 241 -18.70 -1.34 6.73
CA LYS A 241 -19.01 -2.76 6.65
C LYS A 241 -17.73 -3.59 6.48
N LYS A 242 -16.87 -3.23 5.52
CA LYS A 242 -15.61 -3.95 5.26
C LYS A 242 -14.62 -3.92 6.41
N VAL A 243 -14.53 -2.79 7.10
CA VAL A 243 -13.69 -2.67 8.31
C VAL A 243 -14.17 -3.59 9.42
N ASN A 244 -15.48 -3.65 9.68
CA ASN A 244 -16.03 -4.50 10.73
C ASN A 244 -15.94 -5.99 10.36
N GLU A 245 -16.20 -6.35 9.10
CA GLU A 245 -16.00 -7.72 8.60
C GLU A 245 -14.55 -8.19 8.79
N LEU A 246 -13.56 -7.41 8.36
CA LEU A 246 -12.14 -7.77 8.52
C LEU A 246 -11.76 -7.92 10.01
N ARG A 247 -12.26 -7.02 10.86
CA ARG A 247 -12.00 -7.05 12.31
C ARG A 247 -12.52 -8.33 12.95
N ASP A 248 -13.72 -8.77 12.59
CA ASP A 248 -14.33 -9.95 13.19
C ASP A 248 -13.53 -11.20 12.84
N ILE A 249 -13.15 -11.36 11.56
CA ILE A 249 -12.26 -12.44 11.10
C ILE A 249 -10.88 -12.39 11.77
N ARG A 250 -10.31 -11.19 11.89
CA ARG A 250 -9.04 -11.00 12.61
C ARG A 250 -9.15 -11.47 14.06
N ASN A 251 -10.28 -11.21 14.73
CA ASN A 251 -10.47 -11.63 16.12
C ASN A 251 -10.57 -13.15 16.24
N GLU A 252 -11.27 -13.82 15.32
CA GLU A 252 -11.28 -15.28 15.21
C GLU A 252 -9.84 -15.80 15.08
N ILE A 253 -9.08 -15.32 14.08
CA ILE A 253 -7.69 -15.73 13.85
C ILE A 253 -6.81 -15.58 15.11
N ILE A 254 -6.93 -14.46 15.82
CA ILE A 254 -6.08 -14.19 17.00
C ILE A 254 -6.51 -15.00 18.23
N HIS A 255 -7.81 -15.21 18.44
CA HIS A 255 -8.31 -15.85 19.66
C HIS A 255 -8.41 -17.37 19.54
N GLU A 256 -8.71 -17.87 18.34
CA GLU A 256 -8.93 -19.29 18.07
C GLU A 256 -7.75 -19.92 17.33
N GLY A 257 -6.81 -19.11 16.84
CA GLY A 257 -5.65 -19.55 16.05
C GLY A 257 -6.00 -19.83 14.58
N ASP A 258 -7.28 -19.79 14.24
CA ASP A 258 -7.80 -19.92 12.89
C ASP A 258 -9.11 -19.12 12.74
N SER A 259 -9.59 -19.00 11.51
CA SER A 259 -10.92 -18.49 11.19
C SER A 259 -11.72 -19.65 10.59
N GLU A 260 -12.92 -19.91 11.10
CA GLU A 260 -13.85 -20.87 10.49
C GLU A 260 -14.32 -20.38 9.10
N THR A 261 -14.20 -19.08 8.84
CA THR A 261 -14.54 -18.47 7.57
C THR A 261 -13.50 -18.82 6.50
N GLU A 262 -13.88 -19.69 5.56
CA GLU A 262 -13.14 -19.84 4.30
C GLU A 262 -13.31 -18.55 3.48
N LEU A 263 -12.22 -17.79 3.34
CA LEU A 263 -12.19 -16.58 2.53
C LEU A 263 -11.67 -16.89 1.13
N ASP A 264 -12.50 -16.63 0.12
CA ASP A 264 -12.00 -16.52 -1.24
C ASP A 264 -11.17 -15.23 -1.39
N GLU A 265 -10.20 -15.27 -2.31
CA GLU A 265 -9.28 -14.16 -2.57
C GLU A 265 -10.02 -12.86 -2.93
N GLY A 266 -11.13 -12.95 -3.66
CA GLY A 266 -11.92 -11.79 -4.07
C GLY A 266 -12.58 -11.09 -2.88
N THR A 267 -13.14 -11.86 -1.96
CA THR A 267 -13.74 -11.35 -0.73
C THR A 267 -12.69 -10.68 0.16
N LEU A 268 -11.52 -11.31 0.34
CA LEU A 268 -10.43 -10.70 1.12
C LEU A 268 -9.93 -9.40 0.48
N ARG A 269 -9.73 -9.40 -0.85
CA ARG A 269 -9.35 -8.19 -1.58
C ARG A 269 -10.32 -7.04 -1.30
N ASP A 270 -11.62 -7.30 -1.41
CA ASP A 270 -12.64 -6.27 -1.20
C ASP A 270 -12.61 -5.73 0.25
N MET A 271 -12.35 -6.60 1.23
CA MET A 271 -12.14 -6.17 2.63
C MET A 271 -10.88 -5.32 2.79
N LEU A 272 -9.75 -5.73 2.19
CA LEU A 272 -8.50 -4.98 2.22
C LEU A 272 -8.63 -3.61 1.56
N ILE A 273 -9.38 -3.50 0.46
CA ILE A 273 -9.65 -2.20 -0.18
C ILE A 273 -10.48 -1.31 0.74
N GLY A 274 -11.52 -1.84 1.38
CA GLY A 274 -12.31 -1.08 2.36
C GLY A 274 -11.45 -0.57 3.52
N VAL A 275 -10.60 -1.43 4.09
CA VAL A 275 -9.69 -1.08 5.18
C VAL A 275 -8.61 -0.09 4.73
N PHE A 276 -8.09 -0.23 3.52
CA PHE A 276 -7.18 0.74 2.91
C PHE A 276 -7.83 2.12 2.75
N LEU A 277 -9.08 2.18 2.31
CA LEU A 277 -9.82 3.44 2.21
C LEU A 277 -10.04 4.07 3.59
N ALA A 278 -10.40 3.29 4.60
CA ALA A 278 -10.50 3.80 5.98
C ALA A 278 -9.15 4.31 6.51
N PHE A 279 -8.06 3.58 6.24
CA PHE A 279 -6.70 4.03 6.54
C PHE A 279 -6.40 5.37 5.85
N LYS A 280 -6.76 5.51 4.57
CA LYS A 280 -6.57 6.77 3.85
C LYS A 280 -7.39 7.91 4.42
N TYR A 281 -8.64 7.67 4.82
CA TYR A 281 -9.47 8.66 5.50
C TYR A 281 -8.72 9.27 6.68
N PHE A 282 -8.13 8.44 7.56
CA PHE A 282 -7.38 8.89 8.74
C PHE A 282 -6.07 9.63 8.43
N LYS A 283 -5.56 9.53 7.20
CA LYS A 283 -4.34 10.21 6.76
C LYS A 283 -4.62 11.53 6.05
N VAL A 284 -5.74 11.63 5.34
CA VAL A 284 -6.04 12.77 4.47
C VAL A 284 -7.08 13.74 5.04
N ILE A 285 -7.97 13.26 5.92
CA ILE A 285 -8.98 14.10 6.58
C ILE A 285 -8.38 14.57 7.91
N ASN A 286 -8.46 15.87 8.17
CA ASN A 286 -7.92 16.52 9.38
C ASN A 286 -8.85 17.59 9.93
#